data_AF-A0A7G1NEM7-F1
#
_entry.id   AF-A0A7G1NEM7-F1
#
_cell.length_a   1.000
_cell.length_b   1.000
_cell.length_c   1.000
_cell.angle_alpha   90.00
_cell.angle_beta   90.00
_cell.angle_gamma   90.00
#
_symmetry.space_group_name_H-M   'P 1'
#
loop_
_entity.id
_entity.type
_entity.pdbx_description
1 polymer ?
#
loop_
_entity_poly.entity_id
_entity_poly.type
_entity_poly.pdbx_seq_one_letter_code
_entity_poly.pdbx_strand_id
1 'polypeptide(L)'
;MPVTEGDGDTDLPLFKPESDVYTIYATCTGKGKMTIVDRNAQGDDASKIGCNGPATIGRVYTDIVPQELSVRVKGGSVHWTLAVVSGEHPV
;
A
#
# COMPACT_ATOMS: atom_id res chain seq x y z
N MET A 1 -8.07 -4.86 -12.08
CA MET A 1 -8.06 -4.80 -10.60
C MET A 1 -8.37 -3.39 -10.18
N PRO A 2 -9.10 -3.17 -9.08
CA PRO A 2 -9.46 -1.82 -8.67
C PRO A 2 -8.20 -1.09 -8.21
N VAL A 3 -7.88 0.00 -8.89
CA VAL A 3 -6.89 0.97 -8.45
C VAL A 3 -7.59 1.90 -7.47
N THR A 4 -6.95 2.16 -6.35
CA THR A 4 -7.39 3.14 -5.34
C THR A 4 -6.48 4.35 -5.37
N GLU A 5 -7.04 5.54 -5.14
CA GLU A 5 -6.28 6.79 -5.12
C GLU A 5 -6.79 7.70 -4.01
N GLY A 6 -5.95 8.64 -3.59
CA GLY A 6 -6.32 9.61 -2.57
C GLY A 6 -5.20 10.63 -2.27
N ASP A 7 -5.55 11.66 -1.51
CA ASP A 7 -4.64 12.77 -1.20
C ASP A 7 -4.15 12.79 0.27
N GLY A 8 -4.63 11.85 1.08
CA GLY A 8 -4.37 11.83 2.53
C GLY A 8 -4.44 10.44 3.12
N ASP A 9 -4.58 10.39 4.44
CA ASP A 9 -4.82 9.14 5.17
C ASP A 9 -6.13 8.52 4.69
N THR A 10 -6.11 7.23 4.36
CA THR A 10 -7.29 6.52 3.86
C THR A 10 -7.19 5.05 4.21
N ASP A 11 -8.29 4.51 4.70
CA ASP A 11 -8.44 3.08 4.92
C ASP A 11 -8.79 2.42 3.58
N LEU A 12 -8.01 1.40 3.20
CA LEU A 12 -8.23 0.66 1.98
C LEU A 12 -9.36 -0.36 2.18
N PRO A 13 -10.09 -0.74 1.12
CA PRO A 13 -11.07 -1.80 1.22
C PRO A 13 -10.42 -3.11 1.69
N LEU A 14 -11.20 -3.90 2.44
CA LEU A 14 -10.81 -5.25 2.83
C LEU A 14 -10.40 -6.06 1.60
N PHE A 15 -9.18 -6.60 1.66
CA PHE A 15 -8.63 -7.42 0.60
C PHE A 15 -8.22 -8.76 1.19
N LYS A 16 -8.68 -9.87 0.59
CA LYS A 16 -8.23 -11.21 0.98
C LYS A 16 -7.38 -11.78 -0.17
N PRO A 17 -6.09 -12.08 0.06
CA PRO A 17 -5.25 -12.66 -0.97
C PRO A 17 -5.67 -14.11 -1.25
N GLU A 18 -5.50 -14.55 -2.50
CA GLU A 18 -5.76 -15.94 -2.91
C GLU A 18 -4.57 -16.88 -2.63
N SER A 19 -3.40 -16.33 -2.34
CA SER A 19 -2.17 -17.04 -1.97
C SER A 19 -1.62 -16.49 -0.65
N ASP A 20 -0.59 -17.13 -0.14
CA ASP A 20 0.26 -16.71 0.98
C ASP A 20 1.12 -15.44 0.70
N VAL A 21 0.85 -14.76 -0.42
CA VAL A 21 1.59 -13.59 -0.86
C VAL A 21 0.69 -12.69 -1.71
N TYR A 22 0.90 -11.39 -1.57
CA TYR A 22 0.34 -10.39 -2.47
C TYR A 22 1.38 -9.34 -2.83
N THR A 23 1.18 -8.75 -4.01
CA THR A 23 2.02 -7.68 -4.54
C THR A 23 1.26 -6.35 -4.46
N ILE A 24 1.93 -5.33 -3.95
CA ILE A 24 1.45 -3.95 -3.90
C ILE A 24 2.15 -3.16 -4.99
N TYR A 25 1.39 -2.46 -5.81
CA TYR A 25 1.86 -1.43 -6.72
C TYR A 25 1.43 -0.09 -6.17
N ALA A 26 2.38 0.79 -5.87
CA ALA A 26 2.07 2.10 -5.32
C ALA A 26 2.90 3.20 -5.99
N THR A 27 2.24 4.31 -6.30
CA THR A 27 2.87 5.53 -6.80
C THR A 27 2.45 6.69 -5.90
N CYS A 28 3.41 7.56 -5.60
CA CYS A 28 3.14 8.77 -4.82
C CYS A 28 3.71 9.99 -5.52
N THR A 29 2.96 11.10 -5.51
CA THR A 29 3.37 12.40 -6.04
C THR A 29 3.13 13.48 -4.98
N GLY A 30 3.89 14.59 -5.04
CA GLY A 30 3.77 15.70 -4.10
C GLY A 30 4.93 15.78 -3.10
N LYS A 31 4.83 16.69 -2.11
CA LYS A 31 5.97 17.05 -1.24
C LYS A 31 6.10 16.20 0.03
N GLY A 32 5.31 15.15 0.14
CA GLY A 32 5.22 14.32 1.35
C GLY A 32 5.81 12.94 1.24
N LYS A 33 5.38 12.09 2.18
CA LYS A 33 5.69 10.66 2.21
C LYS A 33 4.40 9.88 2.40
N MET A 34 4.29 8.77 1.69
CA MET A 34 3.22 7.80 1.82
C MET A 34 3.76 6.58 2.57
N THR A 35 2.97 6.00 3.46
CA THR A 35 3.27 4.74 4.14
C THR A 35 2.06 3.85 4.09
N ILE A 36 2.27 2.56 3.81
CA ILE A 36 1.21 1.55 3.90
C ILE A 36 1.43 0.78 5.19
N VAL A 37 0.37 0.66 5.99
CA VAL A 37 0.39 -0.03 7.28
C VAL A 37 -0.77 -1.00 7.36
N ASP A 38 -0.57 -2.11 8.06
CA ASP A 38 -1.68 -2.93 8.54
C ASP A 38 -2.35 -2.21 9.73
N ARG A 39 -3.69 -2.12 9.70
CA ARG A 39 -4.51 -1.46 10.73
C ARG A 39 -4.42 -2.17 12.08
N ASN A 40 -4.24 -3.49 12.07
CA ASN A 40 -4.16 -4.37 13.24
C ASN A 40 -2.73 -4.58 13.73
N ALA A 41 -1.72 -4.34 12.90
CA ALA A 41 -0.30 -4.42 13.24
C ALA A 41 0.43 -3.08 12.99
N GLN A 42 -0.05 -2.01 13.64
CA GLN A 42 0.56 -0.68 13.54
C GLN A 42 1.93 -0.65 14.25
N GLY A 43 3.02 -0.92 13.52
CA GLY A 43 4.36 -0.66 14.06
C GLY A 43 5.50 -1.38 13.35
N ASP A 44 5.33 -2.66 13.03
CA ASP A 44 6.49 -3.52 12.72
C ASP A 44 6.82 -3.61 11.23
N ASP A 45 5.84 -3.55 10.31
CA ASP A 45 6.06 -3.78 8.86
C ASP A 45 5.51 -2.66 7.95
N ALA A 46 5.69 -1.40 8.36
CA ALA A 46 5.24 -0.26 7.58
C ALA A 46 6.06 -0.07 6.28
N SER A 47 5.43 -0.25 5.12
CA SER A 47 6.05 -0.02 3.81
C SER A 47 6.10 1.47 3.48
N LYS A 48 7.29 2.07 3.53
CA LYS A 48 7.50 3.52 3.28
C LYS A 48 7.74 3.77 1.78
N ILE A 49 6.97 4.70 1.21
CA ILE A 49 7.03 5.07 -0.20
C ILE A 49 7.39 6.55 -0.32
N GLY A 50 8.47 6.83 -1.04
CA GLY A 50 8.88 8.20 -1.37
C GLY A 50 8.05 8.77 -2.53
N CYS A 51 7.65 10.03 -2.43
CA CYS A 51 6.87 10.69 -3.47
C CYS A 51 7.76 11.34 -4.53
N ASN A 52 7.28 11.40 -5.77
CA ASN A 52 8.00 11.80 -6.99
C ASN A 52 9.15 10.86 -7.39
N GLY A 53 9.09 9.61 -6.92
CA GLY A 53 9.99 8.54 -7.35
C GLY A 53 9.32 7.58 -8.35
N PRO A 54 10.06 6.56 -8.81
CA PRO A 54 9.46 5.46 -9.56
C PRO A 54 8.37 4.74 -8.74
N ALA A 55 7.49 4.01 -9.43
CA ALA A 55 6.51 3.16 -8.78
C ALA A 55 7.20 2.18 -7.83
N THR A 56 6.70 2.11 -6.60
CA THR A 56 7.18 1.13 -5.62
C THR A 56 6.37 -0.14 -5.79
N ILE A 57 7.07 -1.25 -5.97
CA ILE A 57 6.48 -2.58 -6.05
C ILE A 57 6.99 -3.37 -4.85
N GLY A 58 6.07 -3.81 -3.99
CA GLY A 58 6.38 -4.54 -2.77
C GLY A 58 5.68 -5.90 -2.76
N ARG A 59 6.37 -6.94 -2.31
CA ARG A 59 5.76 -8.25 -2.01
C ARG A 59 5.57 -8.38 -0.51
N VAL A 60 4.40 -8.85 -0.12
CA VAL A 60 4.07 -9.08 1.28
C VAL A 60 3.63 -10.54 1.41
N TYR A 61 4.39 -11.30 2.21
CA TYR A 61 4.03 -12.66 2.60
C TYR A 61 3.06 -12.57 3.78
N THR A 62 1.94 -13.28 3.70
CA THR A 62 0.86 -13.23 4.70
C THR A 62 0.04 -14.51 4.64
N ASP A 63 -0.76 -14.79 5.67
CA ASP A 63 -1.73 -15.87 5.60
C ASP A 63 -2.91 -15.52 4.66
N ILE A 64 -3.65 -16.53 4.21
CA ILE A 64 -4.86 -16.38 3.36
C ILE A 64 -6.05 -15.91 4.21
N VAL A 65 -5.92 -14.73 4.80
CA VAL A 65 -6.88 -14.07 5.68
C VAL A 65 -7.16 -12.63 5.19
N PRO A 66 -8.33 -12.05 5.50
CA PRO A 66 -8.61 -10.66 5.16
C PRO A 66 -7.54 -9.72 5.72
N GLN A 67 -6.97 -8.90 4.85
CA GLN A 67 -5.98 -7.88 5.16
C GLN A 67 -6.67 -6.53 5.31
N GLU A 68 -6.25 -5.79 6.33
CA GLU A 68 -6.82 -4.51 6.71
C GLU A 68 -5.76 -3.43 6.57
N LEU A 69 -5.59 -2.90 5.35
CA LEU A 69 -4.53 -1.94 5.06
C LEU A 69 -5.03 -0.49 5.17
N SER A 70 -4.15 0.41 5.59
CA SER A 70 -4.36 1.85 5.51
C SER A 70 -3.16 2.53 4.86
N VAL A 71 -3.46 3.58 4.10
CA VAL A 71 -2.48 4.55 3.65
C VAL A 71 -2.37 5.65 4.70
N ARG A 72 -1.14 5.98 5.05
CA ARG A 72 -0.78 7.10 5.94
C ARG A 72 0.12 8.07 5.21
N VAL A 73 -0.28 9.33 5.18
CA VAL A 73 0.46 10.43 4.56
C VAL A 73 1.08 11.28 5.66
N LYS A 74 2.36 11.62 5.50
CA LYS A 74 3.05 12.57 6.39
C LYS A 74 3.75 13.66 5.60
N GLY A 75 3.46 14.91 6.01
CA GLY A 75 4.10 16.14 5.56
C GLY A 75 3.64 16.58 4.17
N GLY A 76 3.19 17.84 4.03
CA GLY A 76 2.82 18.42 2.74
C GLY A 76 1.61 17.76 2.05
N SER A 77 1.30 18.24 0.85
CA SER A 77 0.28 17.67 -0.02
C SER A 77 0.86 16.48 -0.79
N VAL A 78 0.13 15.37 -0.77
CA VAL A 78 0.47 14.13 -1.46
C VAL A 78 -0.74 13.71 -2.29
N HIS A 79 -0.51 13.15 -3.47
CA HIS A 79 -1.49 12.37 -4.20
C HIS A 79 -0.90 10.98 -4.47
N TRP A 80 -1.61 9.94 -4.08
CA TRP A 80 -1.15 8.57 -4.18
C TRP A 80 -2.15 7.71 -4.96
N THR A 81 -1.60 6.67 -5.59
CA THR A 81 -2.35 5.65 -6.31
C THR A 81 -1.79 4.28 -5.93
N LEU A 82 -2.68 3.31 -5.70
CA LEU A 82 -2.30 2.00 -5.18
C LEU A 82 -3.21 0.89 -5.74
N ALA A 83 -2.59 -0.23 -6.09
CA ALA A 83 -3.25 -1.48 -6.42
C ALA A 83 -2.65 -2.63 -5.61
N VAL A 84 -3.52 -3.46 -5.03
CA VAL A 84 -3.13 -4.68 -4.31
C VAL A 84 -3.54 -5.88 -5.13
N VAL A 85 -2.60 -6.80 -5.37
CA VAL A 85 -2.76 -7.93 -6.27
C VAL A 85 -2.39 -9.23 -5.59
N SER A 86 -3.27 -10.24 -5.61
CA SER A 86 -2.94 -11.56 -5.08
C SER A 86 -1.84 -12.24 -5.89
N GLY A 87 -0.95 -12.95 -5.19
CA GLY A 87 0.14 -13.71 -5.78
C GLY A 87 1.45 -12.91 -5.92
N GLU A 88 2.48 -13.64 -6.35
CA GLU A 88 3.77 -13.06 -6.69
C GLU A 88 3.74 -12.50 -8.12
N HIS A 89 3.95 -11.20 -8.23
CA HIS A 89 4.13 -10.56 -9.53
C HIS A 89 5.55 -10.00 -9.66
N PRO A 90 6.13 -10.01 -10.87
CA PRO A 90 7.46 -9.46 -11.10
C PRO A 90 7.53 -7.98 -10.71
N VAL A 91 8.63 -7.63 -10.06
CA VAL A 91 9.06 -6.26 -9.72
C VAL A 91 9.87 -5.64 -10.85
#